data_AF-A0A1C5EHC4-F1
#
_entry.id   AF-A0A1C5EHC4-F1
#
_cell.length_a   1.000
_cell.length_b   1.000
_cell.length_c   1.000
_cell.angle_alpha   90.00
_cell.angle_beta   90.00
_cell.angle_gamma   90.00
#
_symmetry.space_group_name_H-M   'P 1'
#
loop_
_entity.id
_entity.type
_entity.pdbx_description
1 polymer ?
#
loop_
_entity_poly.entity_id
_entity_poly.type
_entity_poly.pdbx_seq_one_letter_code
_entity_poly.pdbx_strand_id
1 'polypeptide(L)'
;MAENGAHPLAYRVHFAALGWADRQGHAAFDPGRLARLLGKDGKPLSDQSMNNAIARAKKLDLVSPRSGAACLVLPPHLFQKGRGAPVPCRPHRDR
;
A
#
# COMPACT_ATOMS: atom_id res chain seq x y z
N MET A 1 -6.23 7.29 19.00
CA MET A 1 -5.26 7.21 17.87
C MET A 1 -4.32 6.07 18.21
N ALA A 2 -4.34 4.95 17.49
CA ALA A 2 -3.82 3.68 18.00
C ALA A 2 -2.28 3.64 18.10
N GLU A 3 -1.79 3.74 19.32
CA GLU A 3 -0.40 3.59 19.80
C GLU A 3 0.09 2.13 19.85
N ASN A 4 -0.34 1.28 18.91
CA ASN A 4 0.19 -0.09 18.80
C ASN A 4 1.55 -0.08 18.07
N GLY A 5 2.62 0.14 18.83
CA GLY A 5 4.02 0.04 18.37
C GLY A 5 4.43 -1.33 17.82
N ALA A 6 3.53 -2.33 17.83
CA ALA A 6 3.80 -3.69 17.38
C ALA A 6 4.00 -3.83 15.85
N HIS A 7 3.44 -2.93 15.02
CA HIS A 7 3.45 -3.08 13.56
C HIS A 7 3.81 -1.81 12.79
N PRO A 8 4.96 -1.17 13.06
CA PRO A 8 5.32 0.12 12.45
C PRO A 8 5.38 0.05 10.92
N LEU A 9 5.82 -1.08 10.35
CA LEU A 9 5.88 -1.26 8.90
C LEU A 9 4.49 -1.37 8.26
N ALA A 10 3.51 -1.98 8.93
CA ALA A 10 2.14 -2.09 8.39
C ALA A 10 1.49 -0.71 8.27
N TYR A 11 1.70 0.16 9.27
CA TYR A 11 1.24 1.54 9.21
C TYR A 11 1.98 2.36 8.15
N ARG A 12 3.29 2.16 7.97
CA ARG A 12 4.03 2.79 6.85
C ARG A 12 3.48 2.37 5.49
N VAL A 13 3.10 1.11 5.32
CA VAL A 13 2.41 0.63 4.10
C VAL A 13 1.08 1.36 3.92
N HIS A 14 0.30 1.54 4.99
CA HIS A 14 -0.95 2.29 4.93
C HIS A 14 -0.75 3.75 4.53
N PHE A 15 0.21 4.44 5.15
CA PHE A 15 0.54 5.83 4.80
C PHE A 15 1.09 5.96 3.38
N ALA A 16 1.88 4.98 2.91
CA ALA A 16 2.31 4.92 1.51
C ALA A 16 1.10 4.77 0.57
N ALA A 17 0.13 3.93 0.91
CA ALA A 17 -1.11 3.80 0.14
C ALA A 17 -1.88 5.13 0.12
N LEU A 18 -2.05 5.80 1.26
CA LEU A 18 -2.73 7.10 1.35
C LEU A 18 -2.03 8.20 0.53
N GLY A 19 -0.71 8.29 0.61
CA GLY A 19 0.06 9.33 -0.06
C GLY A 19 0.16 9.18 -1.57
N TRP A 20 0.13 7.94 -2.08
CA TRP A 20 0.25 7.63 -3.51
C TRP A 20 -1.05 7.19 -4.18
N ALA A 21 -2.15 7.11 -3.43
CA ALA A 21 -3.44 6.72 -3.99
C ALA A 21 -3.92 7.69 -5.07
N ASP A 22 -4.32 7.12 -6.20
CA ASP A 22 -5.08 7.81 -7.22
C ASP A 22 -6.51 8.10 -6.75
N ARG A 23 -7.35 8.64 -7.66
CA ARG A 23 -8.75 8.97 -7.34
C ARG A 23 -9.63 7.74 -7.04
N GLN A 24 -9.16 6.53 -7.33
CA GLN A 24 -9.86 5.27 -7.05
C GLN A 24 -9.31 4.54 -5.82
N GLY A 25 -8.28 5.08 -5.18
CA GLY A 25 -7.66 4.46 -4.01
C GLY A 25 -6.54 3.49 -4.36
N HIS A 26 -6.04 3.48 -5.60
CA HIS A 26 -4.91 2.65 -6.02
C HIS A 26 -3.61 3.45 -5.98
N ALA A 27 -2.64 2.96 -5.21
CA ALA A 27 -1.29 3.47 -5.15
C ALA A 27 -0.37 2.53 -5.92
N ALA A 28 -0.07 2.89 -7.18
CA ALA A 28 0.85 2.13 -8.03
C ALA A 28 2.32 2.52 -7.76
N PHE A 29 3.19 1.52 -7.71
CA PHE A 29 4.62 1.68 -7.47
C PHE A 29 5.44 1.01 -8.58
N ASP A 30 6.49 1.68 -9.03
CA ASP A 30 7.52 1.07 -9.87
C ASP A 30 8.23 -0.08 -9.11
N PRO A 31 8.80 -1.07 -9.82
CA PRO A 31 9.54 -2.16 -9.19
C PRO A 31 10.59 -1.65 -8.19
N GLY A 32 10.55 -2.16 -6.96
CA GLY A 32 11.47 -1.79 -5.88
C GLY A 32 11.25 -0.39 -5.26
N ARG A 33 10.34 0.43 -5.80
CA ARG A 33 10.05 1.77 -5.25
C ARG A 33 9.43 1.67 -3.85
N LEU A 34 8.49 0.76 -3.64
CA LEU A 34 7.88 0.55 -2.33
C LEU A 34 8.92 0.06 -1.32
N ALA A 35 9.81 -0.86 -1.71
CA ALA A 35 10.90 -1.34 -0.85
C ALA A 35 11.85 -0.20 -0.42
N ARG A 36 12.19 0.72 -1.34
CA ARG A 36 12.99 1.91 -1.03
C ARG A 36 12.26 2.88 -0.10
N LEU A 37 10.95 3.06 -0.31
CA LEU A 37 10.13 3.96 0.51
C LEU A 37 9.96 3.46 1.95
N LEU A 38 9.81 2.15 2.13
CA LEU A 38 9.64 1.52 3.45
C LEU A 38 10.97 1.23 4.16
N GLY A 39 12.06 1.27 3.39
CA GLY A 39 13.43 1.09 3.85
C GLY A 39 13.84 2.12 4.90
N LYS A 40 14.99 1.87 5.55
CA LYS A 40 15.58 2.77 6.54
C LYS A 40 17.07 2.94 6.23
N ASP A 41 17.61 4.11 6.55
CA ASP A 41 19.06 4.39 6.46
C ASP A 41 19.62 4.14 5.05
N GLY A 42 18.84 4.51 4.02
CA GLY A 42 19.20 4.36 2.61
C GLY A 42 19.16 2.92 2.07
N LYS A 43 18.79 1.93 2.90
CA LYS A 43 18.71 0.52 2.49
C LYS A 43 17.26 0.15 2.15
N PRO A 44 17.01 -0.46 0.98
CA PRO A 44 15.68 -0.95 0.64
C PRO A 44 15.27 -2.08 1.60
N LEU A 45 13.98 -2.15 1.89
CA LEU A 45 13.41 -3.25 2.64
C LEU A 45 13.55 -4.56 1.84
N SER A 46 13.87 -5.67 2.50
CA SER A 46 13.92 -6.98 1.83
C SER A 46 12.53 -7.40 1.35
N ASP A 47 12.48 -8.24 0.31
CA ASP A 47 11.21 -8.73 -0.25
C ASP A 47 10.37 -9.48 0.78
N GLN A 48 11.02 -10.28 1.63
CA GLN A 48 10.33 -11.00 2.71
C GLN A 48 9.71 -10.05 3.74
N SER A 49 10.46 -9.03 4.18
CA SER A 49 9.96 -8.03 5.12
C SER A 49 8.86 -7.17 4.51
N MET A 50 8.98 -6.81 3.23
CA MET A 50 7.94 -6.09 2.49
C MET A 50 6.65 -6.90 2.39
N ASN A 51 6.75 -8.18 1.96
CA ASN A 51 5.60 -9.06 1.86
C ASN A 51 4.94 -9.28 3.22
N ASN A 52 5.72 -9.44 4.29
CA ASN A 52 5.20 -9.54 5.66
C ASN A 52 4.50 -8.25 6.10
N ALA A 53 5.06 -7.07 5.79
CA ALA A 53 4.44 -5.79 6.11
C ALA A 53 3.10 -5.60 5.38
N ILE A 54 3.04 -5.92 4.09
CA ILE A 54 1.81 -5.88 3.30
C ILE A 54 0.79 -6.88 3.84
N ALA A 55 1.21 -8.13 4.12
CA ALA A 55 0.33 -9.13 4.71
C ALA A 55 -0.23 -8.70 6.06
N ARG A 56 0.56 -8.01 6.88
CA ARG A 56 0.10 -7.47 8.15
C ARG A 56 -0.86 -6.29 7.95
N ALA A 57 -0.58 -5.38 7.02
CA ALA A 57 -1.47 -4.29 6.67
C ALA A 57 -2.84 -4.79 6.17
N LYS A 58 -2.86 -5.87 5.38
CA LYS A 58 -4.11 -6.57 4.99
C LYS A 58 -4.87 -7.12 6.18
N LYS A 59 -4.18 -7.81 7.10
CA LYS A 59 -4.80 -8.37 8.32
C LYS A 59 -5.37 -7.30 9.27
N LEU A 60 -4.81 -6.10 9.22
CA LEU A 60 -5.26 -4.95 10.00
C LEU A 60 -6.31 -4.10 9.26
N ASP A 61 -6.77 -4.56 8.09
CA ASP A 61 -7.73 -3.86 7.22
C ASP A 61 -7.29 -2.45 6.82
N LEU A 62 -5.98 -2.19 6.81
CA LEU A 62 -5.39 -0.91 6.42
C LEU A 62 -5.28 -0.77 4.89
N VAL A 63 -5.20 -1.91 4.19
CA VAL A 63 -5.15 -2.01 2.72
C VAL A 63 -5.97 -3.21 2.29
N SER A 64 -6.58 -3.13 1.10
CA SER A 64 -7.41 -4.20 0.55
C SER A 64 -6.63 -5.52 0.38
N PRO A 65 -7.28 -6.69 0.50
CA PRO A 65 -6.67 -7.99 0.21
C PRO A 65 -6.03 -8.10 -1.18
N ARG A 66 -6.50 -7.31 -2.15
CA ARG A 66 -5.96 -7.24 -3.52
C ARG A 66 -4.60 -6.52 -3.61
N SER A 67 -4.15 -5.89 -2.53
CA SER A 67 -2.89 -5.14 -2.51
C SER A 67 -1.66 -6.03 -2.70
N GLY A 68 -0.64 -5.51 -3.33
CA GLY A 68 0.67 -6.14 -3.50
C GLY A 68 1.78 -5.10 -3.60
N ALA A 69 3.02 -5.57 -3.81
CA ALA A 69 4.18 -4.67 -3.85
C ALA A 69 4.13 -3.64 -4.99
N ALA A 70 3.47 -3.98 -6.11
CA ALA A 70 3.31 -3.11 -7.27
C ALA A 70 2.09 -2.16 -7.17
N CYS A 71 1.09 -2.51 -6.36
CA CYS A 71 -0.10 -1.69 -6.17
C CYS A 71 -0.69 -1.90 -4.77
N LEU A 72 -0.69 -0.88 -3.94
CA LEU A 72 -1.47 -0.87 -2.71
C LEU A 72 -2.86 -0.32 -3.01
N VAL A 73 -3.90 -0.92 -2.45
CA VAL A 73 -5.27 -0.49 -2.70
C VAL A 73 -5.91 -0.14 -1.37
N LEU A 74 -6.43 1.07 -1.26
CA LEU A 74 -7.15 1.52 -0.08
C LEU A 74 -8.55 0.88 -0.05
N PRO A 75 -9.02 0.43 1.13
CA PRO A 75 -10.37 -0.05 1.27
C PRO A 75 -11.40 1.06 1.00
N PRO A 76 -12.56 0.75 0.42
CA PRO A 76 -13.58 1.73 0.07
C PRO A 76 -14.16 2.49 1.29
N HIS A 77 -14.05 1.91 2.49
CA HIS A 77 -14.47 2.56 3.72
C HIS A 77 -13.40 3.53 4.29
N LEU A 78 -12.12 3.40 3.89
CA LEU A 78 -11.05 4.33 4.28
C LEU A 78 -10.81 5.42 3.21
N PHE A 79 -11.22 5.17 1.97
CA PHE A 79 -10.97 6.09 0.87
C PHE A 79 -12.26 6.34 0.06
N GLN A 80 -12.83 7.52 0.29
CA GLN A 80 -14.01 8.03 -0.42
C GLN A 80 -13.62 9.25 -1.25
N LYS A 81 -12.78 9.09 -2.28
CA LYS A 81 -12.55 10.16 -3.25
C LYS A 81 -13.47 9.97 -4.45
N GLY A 82 -14.17 11.05 -4.77
CA GLY A 82 -15.40 11.06 -5.54
C GLY A 82 -15.27 10.72 -7.02
N ARG A 83 -16.46 10.46 -7.57
CA ARG A 83 -16.86 10.28 -8.98
C ARG A 83 -15.86 10.80 -10.01
N GLY A 84 -15.40 9.91 -10.88
CA GLY A 84 -14.59 10.19 -12.06
C GLY A 84 -14.32 8.90 -12.83
N ALA A 85 -13.92 9.02 -14.10
CA ALA A 85 -13.63 7.85 -14.95
C ALA A 85 -12.50 7.00 -14.34
N PRO A 86 -12.61 5.65 -14.39
CA PRO A 86 -11.59 4.78 -13.85
C PRO A 86 -10.24 4.97 -14.57
N VAL A 87 -9.20 5.30 -13.80
CA VAL A 87 -7.82 5.27 -14.29
C VAL A 87 -7.36 3.81 -14.26
N PRO A 88 -6.94 3.23 -15.41
CA PRO A 88 -6.52 1.84 -15.43
C PRO A 88 -5.26 1.67 -14.59
N CYS A 89 -5.38 0.90 -13.51
CA CYS A 89 -4.24 0.46 -12.73
C CYS A 89 -3.46 -0.56 -13.56
N ARG A 90 -2.34 -0.13 -14.14
CA ARG A 90 -1.44 -0.98 -14.94
C ARG A 90 -1.19 -2.37 -14.31
N PRO A 91 -1.01 -2.51 -12.97
CA PRO A 91 -0.73 -3.81 -12.34
C PRO A 91 -1.94 -4.77 -12.27
N HIS A 92 -3.17 -4.27 -12.42
CA HIS A 92 -4.39 -5.08 -12.32
C HIS A 92 -5.12 -5.24 -13.66
N ARG A 93 -4.49 -4.79 -14.76
CA ARG A 93 -5.07 -4.84 -16.09
C ARG A 93 -5.03 -6.24 -16.72
N ASP A 94 -4.25 -7.16 -16.14
CA ASP A 94 -3.92 -8.46 -16.70
C ASP A 94 -4.38 -9.65 -15.81
N ARG A 95 -5.49 -9.51 -15.08
CA ARG A 95 -5.96 -10.57 -14.16
C ARG A 95 -7.46 -10.79 -14.20
#